data_AF-A0A177AFV5-F1
#
_entry.id   AF-A0A177AFV5-F1
#
_cell.length_a   1.000
_cell.length_b   1.000
_cell.length_c   1.000
_cell.angle_alpha   90.00
_cell.angle_beta   90.00
_cell.angle_gamma   90.00
#
_symmetry.space_group_name_H-M   'P 1'
#
loop_
_entity.id
_entity.type
_entity.pdbx_description
1 polymer ?
#
loop_
_entity_poly.entity_id
_entity_poly.type
_entity_poly.pdbx_seq_one_letter_code
_entity_poly.pdbx_strand_id
1 'polypeptide(L)'
;MTWQISFDQIQRTKTEAANLLALMSMFDRQSIPERLLHDNTDRLLFQNSIAPLLQFSLIREQSEGGAFEMHRLVQLSTKKWVELNGQLEKWRSEAIRVTAGELGIPSALPYIT
;
A
#
# COMPACT_ATOMS: atom_id res chain seq x y z
N MET A 1 -4.75 11.41 -18.89
CA MET A 1 -6.04 11.31 -18.16
C MET A 1 -6.55 9.86 -18.15
N THR A 2 -5.69 8.88 -17.86
CA THR A 2 -6.03 7.44 -17.89
C THR A 2 -5.92 6.80 -16.51
N TRP A 3 -4.93 7.21 -15.72
CA TRP A 3 -4.69 6.71 -14.36
C TRP A 3 -5.86 6.94 -13.38
N GLN A 4 -6.59 8.05 -13.50
CA GLN A 4 -7.70 8.36 -12.59
C GLN A 4 -8.90 7.43 -12.80
N ILE A 5 -9.18 7.06 -14.05
CA ILE A 5 -10.24 6.09 -14.39
C ILE A 5 -9.85 4.69 -13.90
N SER A 6 -8.59 4.28 -14.10
CA SER A 6 -8.08 3.01 -13.58
C SER A 6 -8.11 2.93 -12.06
N PHE A 7 -7.79 4.05 -11.39
CA PHE A 7 -7.84 4.16 -9.94
C PHE A 7 -9.28 4.04 -9.42
N ASP A 8 -10.22 4.79 -9.99
CA ASP A 8 -11.65 4.70 -9.63
C ASP A 8 -12.21 3.29 -9.90
N GLN A 9 -11.75 2.63 -10.97
CA GLN A 9 -12.13 1.26 -11.28
C GLN A 9 -11.60 0.28 -10.24
N ILE A 10 -10.33 0.38 -9.84
CA ILE A 10 -9.76 -0.46 -8.78
C ILE A 10 -10.49 -0.25 -7.46
N GLN A 11 -10.79 0.99 -7.09
CA GLN A 11 -11.56 1.29 -5.88
C GLN A 11 -12.95 0.64 -5.87
N ARG A 12 -13.63 0.59 -7.02
CA ARG A 12 -14.98 0.05 -7.14
C ARG A 12 -15.04 -1.47 -7.29
N THR A 13 -14.00 -2.08 -7.86
CA THR A 13 -14.05 -3.50 -8.28
C THR A 13 -13.06 -4.41 -7.55
N LYS A 14 -12.00 -3.86 -6.95
CA LYS A 14 -10.91 -4.62 -6.34
C LYS A 14 -10.48 -3.99 -5.02
N THR A 15 -11.28 -4.23 -3.98
CA THR A 15 -11.04 -3.72 -2.62
C THR A 15 -9.63 -4.05 -2.12
N GLU A 16 -9.11 -5.26 -2.40
CA GLU A 16 -7.76 -5.65 -1.94
C GLU A 16 -6.63 -4.88 -2.62
N ALA A 17 -6.77 -4.57 -3.92
CA ALA A 17 -5.79 -3.73 -4.62
C ALA A 17 -5.85 -2.28 -4.13
N ALA A 18 -7.04 -1.77 -3.80
CA ALA A 18 -7.21 -0.45 -3.20
C ALA A 18 -6.63 -0.37 -1.77
N ASN A 19 -6.83 -1.41 -0.96
CA ASN A 19 -6.23 -1.58 0.37
C ASN A 19 -4.69 -1.57 0.29
N LEU A 20 -4.14 -2.31 -0.67
CA LEU A 20 -2.69 -2.36 -0.90
C LEU A 20 -2.14 -1.00 -1.31
N LEU A 21 -2.81 -0.28 -2.22
CA LEU A 21 -2.46 1.10 -2.58
C LEU A 21 -2.50 2.03 -1.37
N ALA A 22 -3.51 1.91 -0.51
CA ALA A 22 -3.65 2.72 0.68
C ALA A 22 -2.47 2.52 1.64
N LEU A 23 -2.11 1.27 1.91
CA LEU A 23 -0.94 0.90 2.70
C LEU A 23 0.36 1.45 2.07
N MET A 24 0.59 1.17 0.79
CA MET A 24 1.76 1.67 0.05
C MET A 24 1.86 3.20 0.09
N SER A 25 0.74 3.91 0.08
CA SER A 25 0.72 5.38 0.13
C SER A 25 1.27 5.96 1.44
N MET A 26 1.29 5.18 2.52
CA MET A 26 1.85 5.59 3.82
C MET A 26 3.38 5.58 3.87
N PHE A 27 4.04 4.86 2.96
CA PHE A 27 5.49 4.75 2.88
C PHE A 27 6.12 5.79 1.95
N ASP A 28 7.47 5.84 1.93
CA ASP A 28 8.18 6.59 0.91
C ASP A 28 7.89 6.00 -0.48
N ARG A 29 7.56 6.86 -1.44
CA ARG A 29 7.04 6.44 -2.74
C ARG A 29 8.07 5.72 -3.61
N GLN A 30 9.38 5.82 -3.34
CA GLN A 30 10.42 5.33 -4.27
C GLN A 30 11.11 4.05 -3.78
N SER A 31 10.78 3.60 -2.57
CA SER A 31 11.44 2.46 -1.94
C SER A 31 10.47 1.75 -1.00
N ILE A 32 9.44 1.11 -1.57
CA ILE A 32 8.50 0.30 -0.78
C ILE A 32 8.90 -1.18 -0.90
N PRO A 33 9.63 -1.75 0.08
CA PRO A 33 9.99 -3.16 0.05
C PRO A 33 8.77 -4.08 -0.07
N GLU A 34 8.83 -5.09 -0.94
CA GLU A 34 7.80 -6.13 -1.09
C GLU A 34 7.54 -6.86 0.23
N ARG A 35 8.59 -7.07 1.03
CA ARG A 35 8.51 -7.70 2.36
C ARG A 35 7.58 -6.99 3.35
N LEU A 36 7.44 -5.66 3.25
CA LEU A 36 6.45 -4.92 4.05
C LEU A 36 5.02 -5.24 3.57
N LEU A 37 4.84 -5.51 2.28
CA LEU A 37 3.51 -5.74 1.72
C LEU A 37 3.04 -7.20 1.87
N HIS A 38 3.94 -8.09 2.29
CA HIS A 38 3.76 -9.54 2.34
C HIS A 38 3.80 -10.10 3.79
N ASP A 39 3.36 -9.33 4.79
CA ASP A 39 3.45 -9.71 6.22
C ASP A 39 2.39 -10.75 6.66
N ASN A 40 2.39 -11.94 6.04
CA ASN A 40 1.51 -13.11 6.25
C ASN A 40 0.27 -13.26 5.35
N THR A 41 0.13 -12.47 4.29
CA THR A 41 -0.92 -12.70 3.29
C THR A 41 -0.56 -13.89 2.39
N ASP A 42 -1.56 -14.69 2.01
CA ASP A 42 -1.38 -15.74 0.99
C ASP A 42 -0.75 -15.12 -0.27
N ARG A 43 0.34 -15.72 -0.75
CA ARG A 43 1.09 -15.24 -1.91
C ARG A 43 0.18 -15.04 -3.13
N LEU A 44 -0.85 -15.87 -3.31
CA LEU A 44 -1.83 -15.72 -4.39
C LEU A 44 -2.71 -14.48 -4.22
N LEU A 45 -3.15 -14.17 -2.99
CA LEU A 45 -3.93 -12.97 -2.70
C LEU A 45 -3.11 -11.70 -2.91
N PHE A 46 -1.85 -11.73 -2.49
CA PHE A 46 -0.90 -10.64 -2.76
C PHE A 46 -0.72 -10.43 -4.27
N GLN A 47 -0.44 -11.51 -5.01
CA GLN A 47 -0.28 -11.46 -6.47
C GLN A 47 -1.54 -10.95 -7.19
N ASN A 48 -2.73 -11.38 -6.77
CA ASN A 48 -4.00 -10.89 -7.31
C ASN A 48 -4.25 -9.40 -7.05
N SER A 49 -3.68 -8.87 -5.96
CA SER A 49 -3.82 -7.47 -5.55
C SER A 49 -2.77 -6.57 -6.20
N ILE A 50 -1.53 -7.05 -6.37
CA ILE A 50 -0.42 -6.29 -6.97
C ILE A 50 -0.47 -6.28 -8.50
N ALA A 51 -0.88 -7.38 -9.15
CA ALA A 51 -0.95 -7.50 -10.60
C ALA A 51 -1.74 -6.38 -11.31
N PRO A 52 -2.97 -6.01 -10.87
CA PRO A 52 -3.67 -4.90 -11.49
C PRO A 52 -2.96 -3.56 -11.28
N LEU A 53 -2.27 -3.35 -10.15
CA LEU A 53 -1.55 -2.11 -9.89
C LEU A 53 -0.38 -1.93 -10.85
N LEU A 54 0.32 -3.01 -11.18
CA LEU A 54 1.36 -3.04 -12.21
C LEU A 54 0.77 -2.88 -13.61
N GLN A 55 -0.32 -3.62 -13.92
CA GLN A 55 -0.99 -3.56 -15.23
C GLN A 55 -1.48 -2.15 -15.57
N PHE A 56 -2.02 -1.44 -14.60
CA PHE A 56 -2.47 -0.05 -14.78
C PHE A 56 -1.35 0.98 -14.59
N SER A 57 -0.10 0.55 -14.42
CA SER A 57 1.06 1.41 -14.18
C SER A 57 0.84 2.40 -13.02
N LEU A 58 0.13 1.97 -11.97
CA LEU A 58 -0.06 2.76 -10.75
C LEU A 58 1.16 2.69 -9.85
N ILE A 59 1.84 1.55 -9.91
CA ILE A 59 3.13 1.28 -9.28
C ILE A 59 4.07 0.66 -10.31
N ARG A 60 5.37 0.66 -10.01
CA ARG A 60 6.41 0.03 -10.82
C ARG A 60 7.25 -0.85 -9.92
N GLU A 61 7.64 -2.01 -10.43
CA GLU A 61 8.63 -2.87 -9.79
C GLU A 61 10.03 -2.33 -10.10
N GLN A 62 10.87 -2.25 -9.08
CA GLN A 62 12.24 -1.77 -9.20
C GLN A 62 13.17 -2.96 -9.41
N SER A 63 13.91 -2.96 -10.51
CA SER A 63 14.61 -4.12 -11.07
C SER A 63 15.68 -4.77 -10.19
N GLU A 64 16.16 -4.09 -9.13
CA GLU A 64 17.34 -4.53 -8.36
C GLU A 64 17.11 -4.72 -6.85
N GLY A 65 15.88 -4.74 -6.34
CA GLY A 65 15.72 -4.73 -4.87
C GLY A 65 14.42 -5.30 -4.28
N GLY A 66 13.54 -5.91 -5.08
CA GLY A 66 12.24 -6.37 -4.56
C GLY A 66 11.45 -5.23 -3.91
N ALA A 67 11.54 -4.04 -4.50
CA ALA A 67 10.89 -2.83 -4.03
C ALA A 67 9.98 -2.26 -5.11
N PHE A 68 8.93 -1.57 -4.68
CA PHE A 68 7.99 -0.90 -5.56
C PHE A 68 8.15 0.61 -5.48
N GLU A 69 7.99 1.25 -6.64
CA GLU A 69 7.83 2.69 -6.77
C GLU A 69 6.36 3.02 -7.03
N MET A 70 5.80 3.96 -6.28
CA MET A 70 4.49 4.52 -6.52
C MET A 70 4.62 5.88 -7.22
N HIS A 71 3.81 6.08 -8.26
CA HIS A 71 3.72 7.38 -8.92
C HIS A 71 3.20 8.45 -7.95
N ARG A 72 3.84 9.62 -7.92
CA ARG A 72 3.48 10.74 -7.01
C ARG A 72 1.99 11.10 -7.05
N LEU A 73 1.38 11.14 -8.23
CA LEU A 73 -0.04 11.47 -8.39
C LEU A 73 -0.97 10.39 -7.83
N VAL A 74 -0.58 9.12 -7.95
CA VAL A 74 -1.31 7.99 -7.37
C VAL A 74 -1.23 8.08 -5.85
N GLN A 75 -0.05 8.32 -5.28
CA GLN A 75 0.12 8.49 -3.84
C GLN A 75 -0.76 9.63 -3.29
N LEU A 76 -0.71 10.82 -3.91
CA LEU A 76 -1.48 11.97 -3.47
C LEU A 76 -3.00 11.72 -3.57
N SER A 77 -3.46 11.15 -4.68
CA SER A 77 -4.86 10.79 -4.87
C SER A 77 -5.32 9.76 -3.84
N THR A 78 -4.46 8.78 -3.53
CA THR A 78 -4.75 7.73 -2.58
C THR A 78 -4.81 8.25 -1.15
N LYS A 79 -3.84 9.08 -0.74
CA LYS A 79 -3.86 9.75 0.57
C LYS A 79 -5.14 10.57 0.75
N LYS A 80 -5.48 11.39 -0.25
CA LYS A 80 -6.70 12.18 -0.22
C LYS A 80 -7.96 11.31 -0.13
N TRP A 81 -8.00 10.19 -0.85
CA TRP A 81 -9.10 9.23 -0.73
C TRP A 81 -9.17 8.61 0.67
N VAL A 82 -8.06 8.13 1.21
CA VAL A 82 -7.99 7.56 2.57
C VAL A 82 -8.48 8.57 3.62
N GLU A 83 -8.08 9.83 3.51
CA GLU A 83 -8.52 10.94 4.38
C GLU A 83 -10.03 11.18 4.26
N LEU A 84 -10.56 11.29 3.04
CA LEU A 84 -11.98 11.52 2.80
C LEU A 84 -12.87 10.37 3.28
N ASN A 85 -12.34 9.15 3.33
CA ASN A 85 -13.06 7.97 3.85
C ASN A 85 -12.84 7.73 5.36
N GLY A 86 -12.11 8.63 6.05
CA GLY A 86 -11.84 8.49 7.49
C GLY A 86 -10.95 7.30 7.85
N GLN A 87 -10.19 6.76 6.89
CA GLN A 87 -9.36 5.56 7.09
C GLN A 87 -7.89 5.88 7.40
N LEU A 88 -7.53 7.16 7.52
CA LEU A 88 -6.13 7.59 7.67
C LEU A 88 -5.44 6.91 8.86
N GLU A 89 -6.06 6.92 10.04
CA GLU A 89 -5.48 6.33 11.24
C GLU A 89 -5.34 4.80 11.16
N LYS A 90 -6.29 4.14 10.47
CA LYS A 90 -6.21 2.70 10.19
C LYS A 90 -4.94 2.39 9.39
N TRP A 91 -4.73 3.07 8.27
CA TRP A 91 -3.59 2.81 7.39
C TRP A 91 -2.25 3.26 7.99
N ARG A 92 -2.24 4.30 8.83
CA ARG A 92 -1.08 4.69 9.63
C ARG A 92 -0.68 3.60 10.62
N SER A 93 -1.65 3.11 11.39
CA SER A 93 -1.42 2.03 12.37
C SER A 93 -0.92 0.76 11.68
N GLU A 94 -1.49 0.45 10.52
CA GLU A 94 -1.06 -0.69 9.71
C GLU A 94 0.36 -0.55 9.19
N ALA A 95 0.74 0.63 8.68
CA ALA A 95 2.10 0.89 8.25
C ALA A 95 3.11 0.72 9.41
N ILE A 96 2.78 1.22 10.59
CA ILE A 96 3.61 1.04 11.80
C ILE A 96 3.70 -0.44 12.17
N ARG A 97 2.58 -1.18 12.16
CA ARG A 97 2.54 -2.62 12.47
C ARG A 97 3.49 -3.42 11.59
N VAL A 98 3.41 -3.19 10.28
CA VAL A 98 4.22 -3.86 9.29
C VAL A 98 5.71 -3.49 9.44
N THR A 99 6.04 -2.21 9.61
CA THR A 99 7.42 -1.78 9.83
C THR A 99 8.00 -2.33 11.14
N ALA A 100 7.20 -2.42 12.20
CA ALA A 100 7.60 -3.02 13.46
C ALA A 100 7.87 -4.52 13.31
N GLY A 101 7.01 -5.24 12.58
CA GLY A 101 7.20 -6.66 12.24
C GLY A 101 8.50 -6.90 11.46
N GLU A 102 8.80 -6.04 10.48
CA GLU A 102 10.04 -6.11 9.71
C GLU A 102 11.31 -5.92 10.57
N LEU A 103 11.26 -5.01 11.54
CA LEU A 103 12.38 -4.70 12.42
C LEU A 103 12.51 -5.69 13.60
N GLY A 104 11.62 -6.68 13.70
CA GLY A 104 11.56 -7.61 14.84
C GLY A 104 11.18 -6.92 16.16
N ILE A 105 10.56 -5.74 16.10
CA ILE A 105 10.12 -4.99 17.27
C ILE A 105 8.69 -5.46 17.60
N PRO A 106 8.41 -6.00 18.80
CA PRO A 106 7.06 -6.35 19.19
C PRO A 106 6.20 -5.08 19.16
N SER A 107 5.11 -5.11 18.38
CA SER A 107 4.16 -4.00 18.18
C SER A 107 3.39 -3.58 19.43
N ALA A 108 3.73 -4.12 20.60
CA ALA A 108 3.22 -3.73 21.90
C ALA A 108 4.10 -2.62 22.50
N LEU A 109 3.99 -1.40 21.99
CA LEU A 109 4.21 -0.24 22.84
C LEU A 109 2.91 -0.02 23.62
N PRO A 110 2.89 -0.22 24.95
CA PRO A 110 1.71 0.07 25.74
C PRO A 110 1.48 1.58 25.65
N TYR A 111 0.38 1.95 25.00
CA TYR A 111 -0.16 3.30 25.11
C TYR A 111 -0.37 3.55 26.60
N ILE A 112 0.31 4.57 27.09
CA ILE A 112 0.54 4.91 28.49
C ILE A 112 -0.78 4.96 29.27
N THR A 113 -0.79 4.35 30.47
CA THR A 113 -1.83 4.45 31.52
C THR A 113 -2.11 5.89 31.93
#